data_AF-A0A327X1D9-F1
#
_entry.id   AF-A0A327X1D9-F1
#
_cell.length_a   1.000
_cell.length_b   1.000
_cell.length_c   1.000
_cell.angle_alpha   90.00
_cell.angle_beta   90.00
_cell.angle_gamma   90.00
#
_symmetry.space_group_name_H-M   'P 1'
#
loop_
_entity.id
_entity.type
_entity.pdbx_description
1 polymer ?
#
loop_
_entity_poly.entity_id
_entity_poly.type
_entity_poly.pdbx_seq_one_letter_code
_entity_poly.pdbx_strand_id
1 'polypeptide(L)'
;MTQAIFIVALSGAMAYRAYRHCRRKLLTRDKFQLLSYAYEQALLGNDRDYAEAVGEAYYSALRGGRLTREDEKAIAFELAVMFRCSLYWDRIAR
;
A
#
# COMPACT_ATOMS: atom_id res chain seq x y z
N MET A 1 -29.13 -18.10 -37.15
CA MET A 1 -29.56 -17.46 -35.89
C MET A 1 -28.66 -17.79 -34.69
N THR A 2 -28.09 -18.98 -34.60
CA THR A 2 -27.22 -19.40 -33.49
C THR A 2 -25.85 -18.70 -33.42
N GLN A 3 -25.24 -18.33 -34.56
CA GLN A 3 -23.91 -17.67 -34.58
C GLN A 3 -23.90 -16.26 -33.98
N ALA A 4 -24.98 -15.48 -34.13
CA ALA A 4 -25.07 -14.12 -33.60
C ALA A 4 -25.11 -14.09 -32.06
N ILE A 5 -25.71 -15.12 -31.43
CA ILE A 5 -25.84 -15.23 -29.98
C ILE A 5 -24.47 -15.46 -29.32
N PHE A 6 -23.59 -16.26 -29.95
CA PHE A 6 -22.23 -16.49 -29.44
C PHE A 6 -21.37 -15.22 -29.44
N ILE A 7 -21.51 -14.38 -30.46
CA ILE A 7 -20.72 -13.13 -30.58
C ILE A 7 -21.12 -12.13 -29.48
N VAL A 8 -22.41 -12.00 -29.19
CA VAL A 8 -22.91 -11.13 -28.10
C VAL A 8 -22.49 -11.67 -26.72
N ALA A 9 -22.52 -13.00 -26.52
CA ALA A 9 -22.09 -13.60 -25.27
C ALA A 9 -20.59 -13.42 -25.00
N LEU A 10 -19.75 -13.59 -26.02
CA LEU A 10 -18.29 -13.40 -25.91
C LEU A 10 -17.91 -11.94 -25.64
N SER A 11 -18.56 -10.99 -26.31
CA SER A 11 -18.33 -9.56 -26.08
C SER A 11 -18.78 -9.13 -24.69
N GLY A 12 -19.92 -9.62 -24.21
CA GLY A 12 -20.38 -9.41 -22.83
C GLY A 12 -19.42 -9.98 -21.78
N ALA A 13 -18.88 -11.18 -22.00
CA ALA A 13 -17.90 -11.80 -21.10
C ALA A 13 -16.55 -11.05 -21.05
N MET A 14 -16.09 -10.54 -22.20
CA MET A 14 -14.89 -9.68 -22.29
C MET A 14 -15.09 -8.36 -21.55
N ALA A 15 -16.22 -7.68 -21.77
CA ALA A 15 -16.57 -6.44 -21.08
C ALA A 15 -16.69 -6.64 -19.55
N TYR A 16 -17.33 -7.74 -19.13
CA TYR A 16 -17.46 -8.07 -17.71
C TYR A 16 -16.11 -8.38 -17.05
N ARG A 17 -15.20 -9.07 -17.74
CA ARG A 17 -13.83 -9.32 -17.25
C ARG A 17 -13.04 -8.03 -17.14
N ALA A 18 -13.11 -7.15 -18.15
CA ALA A 18 -12.45 -5.85 -18.12
C ALA A 18 -12.96 -4.99 -16.94
N TYR A 19 -14.28 -4.91 -16.78
CA TYR A 19 -14.91 -4.20 -15.66
C TYR A 19 -14.47 -4.75 -14.30
N ARG A 20 -14.50 -6.07 -14.12
CA ARG A 20 -14.04 -6.74 -12.88
C ARG A 20 -12.56 -6.47 -12.60
N HIS A 21 -11.74 -6.45 -13.66
CA HIS A 21 -10.31 -6.23 -13.51
C HIS A 21 -9.98 -4.77 -13.14
N CYS A 22 -10.65 -3.80 -13.77
CA CYS A 22 -10.54 -2.38 -13.43
C CYS A 22 -11.03 -2.11 -12.01
N ARG A 23 -12.18 -2.68 -11.62
CA ARG A 23 -12.74 -2.53 -10.26
C ARG A 23 -11.79 -3.08 -9.18
N ARG A 24 -11.16 -4.23 -9.42
CA ARG A 24 -10.14 -4.77 -8.51
C ARG A 24 -8.94 -3.83 -8.40
N LYS A 25 -8.42 -3.32 -9.52
CA LYS A 25 -7.27 -2.41 -9.52
C LYS A 25 -7.54 -1.10 -8.78
N LEU A 26 -8.75 -0.52 -8.94
CA LEU A 26 -9.16 0.67 -8.20
C LEU A 26 -9.19 0.41 -6.69
N LEU A 27 -9.86 -0.65 -6.24
CA LEU A 27 -9.90 -1.03 -4.82
C LEU A 27 -8.52 -1.30 -4.24
N THR A 28 -7.60 -1.87 -5.03
CA THR A 28 -6.22 -2.07 -4.61
C THR A 28 -5.50 -0.73 -4.47
N ARG A 29 -5.70 0.22 -5.40
CA ARG A 29 -5.12 1.57 -5.35
C ARG A 29 -5.58 2.40 -4.17
N ASP A 30 -6.87 2.38 -3.85
CA ASP A 30 -7.42 3.14 -2.72
C ASP A 30 -6.87 2.61 -1.39
N LYS A 31 -6.76 1.28 -1.27
CA LYS A 31 -6.13 0.64 -0.11
C LYS A 31 -4.65 1.03 0.02
N PHE A 32 -3.94 1.10 -1.10
CA PHE A 32 -2.55 1.54 -1.12
C PHE A 32 -2.38 2.98 -0.65
N GLN A 33 -3.24 3.89 -1.12
CA GLN A 33 -3.21 5.29 -0.69
C GLN A 33 -3.53 5.44 0.80
N LEU A 34 -4.47 4.64 1.32
CA LEU A 34 -4.76 4.60 2.75
C LEU A 34 -3.57 4.10 3.56
N LEU A 35 -2.89 3.04 3.10
CA LEU A 35 -1.70 2.49 3.76
C LEU A 35 -0.52 3.47 3.71
N SER A 36 -0.28 4.14 2.58
CA SER A 36 0.78 5.15 2.48
C SER A 36 0.51 6.33 3.41
N TYR A 37 -0.73 6.80 3.46
CA TYR A 37 -1.12 7.90 4.35
C TYR A 37 -1.00 7.51 5.83
N ALA A 38 -1.43 6.29 6.19
CA ALA A 38 -1.28 5.77 7.54
C ALA A 38 0.19 5.65 7.94
N TYR A 39 1.05 5.23 7.01
CA TYR A 39 2.49 5.11 7.26
C TYR A 39 3.14 6.48 7.45
N GLU A 40 2.81 7.47 6.63
CA GLU A 40 3.27 8.86 6.82
C GLU A 40 2.82 9.43 8.17
N GLN A 41 1.57 9.20 8.57
CA GLN A 41 1.09 9.62 9.89
C GLN A 41 1.82 8.88 11.02
N ALA A 42 2.10 7.59 10.87
CA ALA A 42 2.80 6.81 11.87
C ALA A 42 4.27 7.28 12.03
N LEU A 43 4.93 7.65 10.93
CA LEU A 43 6.28 8.23 10.94
C LEU A 43 6.36 9.60 11.62
N LEU A 44 5.27 10.38 11.56
CA LEU A 44 5.14 11.65 12.28
C LEU A 44 4.72 11.46 13.75
N GLY A 45 4.21 10.28 14.09
CA GLY A 45 3.83 9.90 15.45
C GLY A 45 5.05 9.65 16.35
N ASN A 46 4.78 9.44 17.63
CA ASN A 46 5.82 9.09 18.61
C ASN A 46 5.88 7.59 18.93
N ASP A 47 5.09 6.79 18.21
CA ASP A 47 4.99 5.34 18.41
C ASP A 47 5.74 4.61 17.29
N ARG A 48 6.94 4.15 17.63
CA ARG A 48 7.85 3.49 16.69
C ARG A 48 7.37 2.10 16.30
N ASP A 49 6.78 1.35 17.25
CA ASP A 49 6.31 -0.01 17.02
C ASP A 49 5.08 0.02 16.10
N TYR A 50 4.20 1.02 16.28
CA TYR A 50 3.09 1.27 15.37
C TYR A 50 3.57 1.65 13.96
N ALA A 51 4.60 2.51 13.84
CA ALA A 51 5.15 2.90 12.55
C ALA A 51 5.83 1.74 11.82
N GLU A 52 6.51 0.85 12.53
CA GLU A 52 7.07 -0.38 11.98
C GLU A 52 5.98 -1.31 11.44
N ALA A 53 4.93 -1.60 12.24
CA ALA A 53 3.82 -2.45 11.82
C ALA A 53 3.08 -1.92 10.58
N VAL A 54 2.87 -0.61 10.50
CA VAL A 54 2.23 0.03 9.33
C VAL A 54 3.16 0.04 8.12
N GLY A 55 4.47 0.23 8.32
CA GLY A 55 5.48 0.13 7.26
C GLY A 55 5.54 -1.27 6.65
N GLU A 56 5.57 -2.31 7.48
CA GLU A 56 5.50 -3.70 7.01
C GLU A 56 4.22 -3.97 6.22
N ALA A 57 3.07 -3.48 6.69
CA ALA A 57 1.80 -3.60 5.98
C ALA A 57 1.82 -2.87 4.62
N TYR A 58 2.45 -1.70 4.55
CA TYR A 58 2.57 -0.92 3.31
C TYR A 58 3.49 -1.61 2.27
N TYR A 59 4.69 -2.00 2.67
CA TYR A 59 5.64 -2.66 1.76
C TYR A 59 5.19 -4.07 1.36
N SER A 60 4.59 -4.82 2.31
CA SER A 60 4.00 -6.12 1.98
C SER A 60 2.85 -5.95 0.99
N ALA A 61 1.98 -4.95 1.16
CA ALA A 61 0.97 -4.64 0.15
C ALA A 61 1.62 -4.35 -1.20
N LEU A 62 2.68 -3.52 -1.24
CA LEU A 62 3.33 -3.01 -2.46
C LEU A 62 3.83 -4.14 -3.35
N ARG A 63 4.34 -5.19 -2.71
CA ARG A 63 4.93 -6.38 -3.34
C ARG A 63 3.93 -7.51 -3.56
N GLY A 64 2.67 -7.34 -3.19
CA GLY A 64 1.64 -8.38 -3.32
C GLY A 64 1.71 -9.47 -2.23
N GLY A 65 2.13 -9.10 -1.02
CA GLY A 65 2.10 -9.93 0.19
C GLY A 65 3.44 -10.51 0.63
N ARG A 66 4.56 -10.08 0.05
CA ARG A 66 5.91 -10.52 0.45
C ARG A 66 6.79 -9.34 0.80
N LEU A 67 7.26 -9.31 2.05
CA LEU A 67 8.29 -8.39 2.48
C LEU A 67 9.66 -8.92 2.01
N THR A 68 10.49 -8.08 1.38
CA THR A 68 11.87 -8.43 1.09
C THR A 68 12.82 -7.85 2.14
N ARG A 69 14.04 -8.40 2.22
CA ARG A 69 15.09 -7.85 3.07
C ARG A 69 15.46 -6.41 2.73
N GLU A 70 15.30 -5.99 1.47
CA GLU A 70 15.48 -4.59 1.08
C GLU A 70 14.38 -3.70 1.65
N ASP A 71 13.14 -4.19 1.66
CA ASP A 71 11.99 -3.46 2.20
C ASP A 71 12.11 -3.30 3.73
N GLU A 72 12.54 -4.34 4.45
CA GLU A 72 12.86 -4.27 5.90
C GLU A 72 13.94 -3.22 6.19
N LYS A 73 15.00 -3.16 5.36
CA LYS A 73 16.06 -2.16 5.50
C LYS A 73 15.55 -0.74 5.23
N ALA A 74 14.65 -0.57 4.27
CA ALA A 74 14.04 0.72 3.96
C ALA A 74 13.20 1.21 5.15
N ILE A 75 12.33 0.36 5.70
CA ILE A 75 11.53 0.66 6.90
C ILE A 75 12.47 1.04 8.07
N ALA A 76 13.48 0.23 8.34
CA ALA A 76 14.42 0.48 9.43
C ALA A 76 15.17 1.82 9.25
N PHE A 77 15.56 2.17 8.03
CA PHE A 77 16.21 3.44 7.73
C PHE A 77 15.26 4.63 7.94
N GLU A 78 14.03 4.55 7.42
CA GLU A 78 13.03 5.61 7.53
C GLU A 78 12.65 5.87 9.00
N LEU A 79 12.39 4.81 9.77
CA LEU A 79 12.18 4.90 11.21
C LEU A 79 13.39 5.52 11.92
N ALA A 80 14.60 5.08 11.57
CA ALA A 80 15.82 5.57 12.19
C ALA A 80 16.15 7.02 11.84
N VAL A 81 15.66 7.55 10.71
CA VAL A 81 15.80 8.97 10.33
C VAL A 81 14.73 9.81 11.03
N MET A 82 13.47 9.41 10.96
CA MET A 82 12.34 10.18 11.52
C MET A 82 12.37 10.24 13.04
N PHE A 83 12.51 9.11 13.73
CA PHE A 83 12.51 9.09 15.21
C PHE A 83 13.78 9.67 15.82
N ARG A 84 14.92 9.56 15.13
CA ARG A 84 16.18 10.15 15.60
C ARG A 84 16.18 11.68 15.44
N CYS A 85 15.46 12.21 14.45
CA CYS A 85 15.21 13.63 14.30
C CYS A 85 14.23 14.14 15.38
N SER A 86 13.17 13.39 15.68
CA SER A 86 12.22 13.68 16.78
C SER A 86 12.94 13.83 18.14
N LEU A 87 13.79 12.86 18.51
CA LEU A 87 14.59 12.90 19.74
C LEU A 87 15.59 14.07 19.82
N TYR A 88 16.02 14.59 18.67
CA TYR A 88 16.95 15.72 18.61
C TYR A 88 16.24 17.05 18.87
N TRP A 89 15.05 17.26 18.28
CA TRP A 89 14.23 18.45 18.54
C TRP A 89 13.72 18.51 19.98
N ASP A 90 13.30 17.37 20.54
CA ASP A 90 12.80 17.29 21.92
C ASP A 90 13.90 17.58 22.97
N ARG A 91 15.17 17.42 22.59
CA ARG A 91 16.33 17.76 23.43
C ARG A 91 16.74 19.24 23.33
N ILE A 92 16.43 19.92 22.22
CA ILE A 92 16.71 21.35 22.02
C ILE A 92 15.60 22.23 22.61
N ALA A 93 14.37 21.70 22.73
CA ALA A 93 13.22 22.40 23.28
C ALA A 93 13.15 22.41 24.83
N ARG A 94 14.14 21.84 25.51
CA ARG A 94 14.28 21.82 26.98
C ARG A 94 15.45 22.69 27.43
#